data_AF-A0A835TTG4-F1
#
_entry.id   AF-A0A835TTG4-F1
#
_cell.length_a   1.000
_cell.length_b   1.000
_cell.length_c   1.000
_cell.angle_alpha   90.00
_cell.angle_beta   90.00
_cell.angle_gamma   90.00
#
_symmetry.space_group_name_H-M   'P 1'
#
loop_
_entity.id
_entity.type
_entity.pdbx_description
1 polymer ?
#
loop_
_entity_poly.entity_id
_entity_poly.type
_entity_poly.pdbx_seq_one_letter_code
_entity_poly.pdbx_strand_id
1 'polypeptide(L)' 'MLVDSAQDRVVKREDGEKLAKEYGVPFMETSAKSGLNVELAFTAIAKELKHRSMKLPNEPKFKLHDYVKKEVRGSGCCRS' A
#
# COMPACT_ATOMS: atom_id res chain seq x y z
N MET A 1 -1.30 -8.60 9.33
CA MET A 1 -1.32 -7.14 9.57
C MET A 1 -2.75 -6.80 9.96
N LEU A 2 -3.04 -6.67 11.26
CA LEU A 2 -4.39 -6.54 11.81
C LEU A 2 -4.47 -5.21 12.57
N VAL A 3 -5.23 -4.25 12.04
CA VAL A 3 -5.40 -2.90 12.60
C VAL A 3 -6.57 -2.81 13.59
N ASP A 4 -6.87 -3.88 14.33
CA ASP A 4 -7.99 -3.88 15.27
C ASP A 4 -7.59 -3.65 16.73
N SER A 5 -6.31 -3.80 17.08
CA SER A 5 -5.82 -3.53 18.43
C SER A 5 -4.74 -2.47 18.41
N ALA A 6 -5.11 -1.20 18.49
CA ALA A 6 -4.15 -0.13 18.75
C ALA A 6 -3.37 -0.36 20.06
N GLN A 7 -3.93 -1.16 20.98
CA GLN A 7 -3.35 -1.56 22.27
C GLN A 7 -2.44 -2.82 22.19
N ASP A 8 -2.59 -3.66 21.16
CA ASP A 8 -1.81 -4.91 20.96
C ASP A 8 -0.80 -4.78 19.81
N ARG A 9 -0.51 -3.53 19.44
CA ARG A 9 0.36 -3.21 18.32
C ARG A 9 1.82 -3.46 18.71
N VAL A 10 2.32 -4.67 18.45
CA VAL A 10 3.72 -5.05 18.73
C VAL A 10 4.73 -4.37 17.78
N VAL A 11 4.28 -3.92 16.60
CA VAL A 11 5.13 -3.29 15.58
C VAL A 11 4.61 -1.92 15.21
N LYS A 12 5.44 -0.89 15.39
CA LYS A 12 5.10 0.48 14.99
C LYS A 12 5.04 0.61 13.46
N ARG A 13 4.30 1.60 12.99
CA ARG A 13 4.14 1.85 11.55
C ARG A 13 5.45 2.23 10.90
N GLU A 14 6.21 3.09 11.58
CA GLU A 14 7.52 3.58 11.17
C GLU A 14 8.52 2.44 10.93
N ASP A 15 8.51 1.42 11.78
CA ASP A 15 9.40 0.26 11.65
C ASP A 15 9.05 -0.57 10.41
N GLY A 16 7.75 -0.80 10.18
CA GLY A 16 7.27 -1.49 8.98
C GLY A 16 7.58 -0.73 7.69
N GLU A 17 7.40 0.60 7.68
CA GLU A 17 7.75 1.44 6.53
C GLU A 17 9.26 1.47 6.27
N LYS A 18 10.08 1.56 7.32
CA LYS A 18 11.55 1.52 7.21
C LYS A 18 12.01 0.19 6.63
N LEU A 19 11.49 -0.91 7.14
CA LEU A 19 11.83 -2.25 6.67
C LEU A 19 11.46 -2.42 5.19
N ALA A 20 10.26 -2.01 4.81
CA ALA A 20 9.81 -2.09 3.42
C ALA A 20 10.71 -1.26 2.47
N LYS A 21 11.14 -0.07 2.92
CA LYS A 21 12.09 0.77 2.17
C LYS A 21 13.46 0.08 2.02
N GLU A 22 13.93 -0.63 3.05
CA GLU A 22 15.19 -1.36 3.03
C GLU A 22 15.17 -2.53 2.03
N TYR A 23 14.07 -3.28 1.99
CA TYR A 23 13.87 -4.38 1.04
C TYR A 23 13.39 -3.93 -0.34
N GLY A 24 13.15 -2.62 -0.55
CA GLY A 24 12.66 -2.08 -1.81
C GLY A 24 11.25 -2.54 -2.17
N VAL A 25 10.43 -2.90 -1.18
CA VAL A 25 9.05 -3.35 -1.36
C VAL A 25 8.07 -2.28 -0.85
N PRO A 26 6.83 -2.22 -1.38
CA PRO A 26 5.84 -1.27 -0.92
C PRO A 26 5.23 -1.68 0.43
N PHE A 27 4.84 -0.68 1.22
CA PHE A 27 4.17 -0.87 2.50
C PHE A 27 2.75 -0.30 2.48
N MET A 28 1.80 -1.02 3.05
CA MET A 28 0.42 -0.59 3.24
C MET A 28 -0.17 -1.27 4.47
N GLU A 29 -0.77 -0.51 5.38
CA GLU A 29 -1.55 -1.06 6.49
C GLU A 29 -2.94 -1.49 6.01
N THR A 30 -3.33 -2.72 6.30
CA THR A 30 -4.63 -3.29 5.93
C THR A 30 -5.34 -3.89 7.14
N SER A 31 -6.67 -3.97 7.10
CA SER A 31 -7.48 -4.69 8.09
C SER A 31 -8.19 -5.85 7.43
N ALA A 32 -7.79 -7.07 7.75
CA ALA A 32 -8.59 -8.23 7.37
C ALA A 32 -9.96 -8.25 8.08
N LYS A 33 -10.05 -7.65 9.29
CA LYS A 33 -11.28 -7.65 10.10
C LYS A 33 -12.30 -6.61 9.64
N SER A 34 -11.85 -5.38 9.40
CA SER A 34 -12.74 -4.27 8.97
C SER A 34 -12.74 -4.02 7.47
N GLY A 35 -11.95 -4.77 6.70
CA GLY A 35 -11.82 -4.60 5.25
C GLY A 35 -10.98 -3.38 4.83
N LEU A 36 -10.44 -2.61 5.79
CA LEU A 36 -9.66 -1.40 5.51
C LEU A 36 -8.48 -1.68 4.58
N ASN A 37 -8.38 -0.93 3.49
CA ASN A 37 -7.31 -1.00 2.49
C ASN A 37 -7.11 -2.38 1.82
N VAL A 38 -8.00 -3.35 2.05
CA VAL A 38 -7.88 -4.69 1.45
C VAL A 38 -8.09 -4.62 -0.06
N GLU A 39 -9.15 -3.95 -0.52
CA GLU A 39 -9.43 -3.75 -1.95
C GLU A 39 -8.31 -2.99 -2.67
N LEU A 40 -7.81 -1.93 -2.02
CA LEU A 40 -6.70 -1.14 -2.55
C LEU A 40 -5.44 -2.01 -2.69
N ALA A 41 -5.12 -2.85 -1.69
CA ALA A 41 -3.98 -3.75 -1.75
C ALA A 41 -4.07 -4.73 -2.92
N PHE A 42 -5.21 -5.41 -3.09
CA PHE A 42 -5.42 -6.35 -4.20
C PHE A 42 -5.33 -5.64 -5.56
N THR A 43 -5.98 -4.48 -5.70
CA THR A 43 -5.95 -3.70 -6.94
C THR A 43 -4.54 -3.24 -7.29
N ALA A 44 -3.78 -2.79 -6.30
CA ALA A 44 -2.43 -2.30 -6.48
C ALA A 44 -1.49 -3.44 -6.96
N ILE A 45 -1.60 -4.62 -6.37
CA ILE A 45 -0.83 -5.82 -6.76
C ILE A 45 -1.22 -6.26 -8.18
N ALA A 46 -2.51 -6.30 -8.50
CA ALA A 46 -2.99 -6.67 -9.84
C ALA A 46 -2.45 -5.73 -10.92
N LYS A 47 -2.43 -4.41 -10.66
CA LYS A 47 -1.86 -3.40 -11.55
C LYS A 47 -0.36 -3.59 -11.76
N GLU A 48 0.38 -3.83 -10.68
CA GLU A 48 1.82 -4.12 -10.73
C GLU A 48 2.12 -5.37 -11.57
N LEU A 49 1.38 -6.46 -11.33
CA LEU A 49 1.57 -7.70 -12.07
C LEU A 49 1.27 -7.53 -13.57
N LYS A 50 0.15 -6.88 -13.90
CA LYS A 50 -0.22 -6.59 -15.29
C LYS A 50 0.87 -5.78 -16.00
N HIS A 51 1.39 -4.75 -15.34
CA HIS A 51 2.45 -3.91 -15.89
C HIS A 51 3.76 -4.69 -16.08
N ARG A 52 4.14 -5.57 -15.15
CA ARG A 52 5.32 -6.45 -15.30
C ARG A 52 5.18 -7.45 -16.44
N SER A 53 3.98 -7.95 -16.69
CA SER A 53 3.69 -8.87 -17.80
C SER A 53 3.71 -8.15 -19.16
N MET A 54 3.28 -6.89 -19.20
CA MET A 54 3.33 -6.02 -20.38
C MET A 54 4.67 -5.27 -20.43
N LYS A 55 5.79 -5.97 -20.66
CA LYS A 55 7.10 -5.33 -20.87
C LYS A 55 7.14 -4.57 -22.21
N LEU A 56 6.46 -3.42 -22.28
CA LEU A 56 6.56 -2.47 -23.39
C LEU A 56 7.78 -1.56 -23.14
N PRO A 57 8.73 -1.46 -24.09
CA PRO A 57 10.01 -0.77 -23.89
C PRO A 57 9.89 0.73 -23.58
N ASN A 58 8.72 1.34 -23.80
CA ASN A 58 8.48 2.78 -23.65
C ASN A 58 7.35 3.15 -22.68
N GLU A 59 6.80 2.21 -21.91
CA GLU A 59 5.77 2.57 -20.92
C GLU A 59 6.38 3.06 -19.59
N PRO A 60 5.76 4.07 -18.96
CA PRO A 60 6.16 4.51 -17.63
C PRO A 60 6.00 3.35 -16.64
N LYS A 61 7.08 3.04 -15.89
CA LYS A 61 7.05 1.99 -14.87
C LYS A 61 5.93 2.29 -13.87
N PHE A 62 4.99 1.36 -13.68
CA PHE A 62 4.00 1.49 -12.62
C PHE A 62 4.73 1.57 -11.28
N LYS A 63 4.60 2.70 -10.59
CA LYS A 63 5.20 2.92 -9.28
C LYS A 63 4.16 2.63 -8.21
N LEU A 64 4.11 1.37 -7.80
CA LEU A 64 3.19 0.88 -6.76
C LEU A 64 3.24 1.75 -5.49
N HIS A 65 4.41 2.23 -5.08
CA HIS A 65 4.57 3.12 -3.92
C HIS A 65 3.83 4.46 -4.07
N ASP A 66 3.87 5.06 -5.27
CA ASP A 66 3.21 6.35 -5.54
C ASP A 66 1.70 6.18 -5.63
N TYR A 67 1.24 5.07 -6.22
CA TYR A 67 -0.18 4.71 -6.26
C TYR A 67 -0.73 4.55 -4.84
N VAL A 68 -0.07 3.76 -3.99
CA VAL A 68 -0.49 3.54 -2.60
C VAL A 68 -0.49 4.85 -1.81
N LYS A 69 0.56 5.68 -1.93
CA LYS A 69 0.60 6.99 -1.25
C LYS A 69 -0.52 7.93 -1.67
N LYS A 70 -0.86 7.97 -2.96
CA LYS A 70 -1.92 8.83 -3.49
C LYS A 70 -3.29 8.41 -2.94
N GLU A 71 -3.59 7.12 -3.00
CA GLU A 71 -4.91 6.61 -2.61
C GLU A 71 -5.11 6.67 -1.08
N VAL A 72 -4.07 6.36 -0.29
CA VAL A 72 -4.12 6.46 1.18
C VAL A 72 -4.22 7.92 1.65
N ARG A 73 -3.58 8.88 0.95
CA ARG A 73 -3.73 10.31 1.24
C ARG A 73 -5.07 10.89 0.75
N GLY A 74 -5.64 10.35 -0.32
CA GLY A 74 -6.93 10.79 -0.87
C GLY A 74 -8.12 10.59 0.07
N SER A 75 -8.00 9.70 1.05
CA SER A 75 -8.99 9.47 2.11
C SER A 75 -8.93 10.46 3.28
N GLY A 76 -7.97 11.40 3.29
CA GLY A 76 -7.79 12.37 4.36
C GLY A 76 -7.81 13.81 3.86
N CYS A 77 -8.88 14.53 4.19
CA CYS A 77 -9.05 15.99 4.18
C CYS A 77 -9.68 16.62 2.91
N CYS A 78 -10.99 16.94 3.01
CA CYS A 78 -11.61 18.26 2.80
C CYS A 78 -13.15 18.15 2.84
N ARG A 79 -13.74 18.36 4.02
CA ARG A 79 -15.14 18.80 4.22
C ARG A 79 -15.17 19.76 5.42
N SER A 80 -14.73 20.99 5.16
CA SER A 80 -15.13 22.22 5.84
C SER A 80 -15.22 23.31 4.79
#